data_AF-A0A2E4Y2L0-F1
#
_entry.id   AF-A0A2E4Y2L0-F1
#
_cell.length_a   1.000
_cell.length_b   1.000
_cell.length_c   1.000
_cell.angle_alpha   90.00
_cell.angle_beta   90.00
_cell.angle_gamma   90.00
#
_symmetry.space_group_name_H-M   'P 1'
#
loop_
_entity.id
_entity.type
_entity.pdbx_description
1 polymer ?
#
loop_
_entity_poly.entity_id
_entity_poly.type
_entity_poly.pdbx_seq_one_letter_code
_entity_poly.pdbx_strand_id
1 'polypeptide(L)'
;MEEHYYGQFSYDHLNKILHGIKLFNDEKYWECHEFLEDLWLEDIADNARLVYWAILQVAVSLYHLREENLVGATGLLKKAKDKISRCEKHKVETPLLFDALDWSHFKKVVRSIPESPNKEDFGPLLNFKFKVK
;
A
#
# COMPACT_ATOMS: atom_id res chain seq x y z
N MET A 1 -16.44 19.06 -12.52
CA MET A 1 -15.00 18.76 -12.58
C MET A 1 -14.50 18.94 -11.16
N GLU A 2 -14.19 17.84 -10.46
CA GLU A 2 -13.59 17.96 -9.13
C GLU A 2 -12.18 18.53 -9.29
N GLU A 3 -11.89 19.63 -8.59
CA GLU A 3 -10.56 20.22 -8.52
C GLU A 3 -9.59 19.19 -7.93
N HIS A 4 -8.76 18.56 -8.76
CA HIS A 4 -7.65 17.75 -8.26
C HIS A 4 -6.55 18.70 -7.78
N TYR A 5 -6.32 18.72 -6.47
CA TYR A 5 -5.20 19.46 -5.88
C TYR A 5 -3.89 18.68 -6.14
N TYR A 6 -2.85 19.40 -6.54
CA TYR A 6 -1.50 18.82 -6.68
C TYR A 6 -1.11 18.04 -5.42
N GLY A 7 -0.65 16.79 -5.58
CA GLY A 7 -0.33 15.91 -4.46
C GLY A 7 -1.45 14.95 -4.02
N GLN A 8 -2.64 15.03 -4.61
CA GLN A 8 -3.74 14.09 -4.36
C GLN A 8 -3.73 12.92 -5.35
N PHE A 9 -4.19 11.76 -4.88
CA PHE A 9 -4.30 10.56 -5.70
C PHE A 9 -5.32 10.77 -6.84
N SER A 10 -4.92 10.47 -8.07
CA SER A 10 -5.67 10.78 -9.30
C SER A 10 -5.73 9.55 -10.22
N TYR A 11 -6.43 9.66 -11.35
CA TYR A 11 -6.49 8.58 -12.34
C TYR A 11 -5.12 8.28 -12.95
N ASP A 12 -4.25 9.28 -13.13
CA ASP A 12 -2.89 9.06 -13.63
C ASP A 12 -2.09 8.19 -12.66
N HIS A 13 -2.20 8.49 -11.35
CA HIS A 13 -1.58 7.70 -10.29
C HIS A 13 -2.14 6.27 -10.25
N LEU A 14 -3.46 6.11 -10.36
CA LEU A 14 -4.10 4.80 -10.41
C LEU A 14 -3.57 3.98 -11.59
N ASN A 15 -3.59 4.56 -12.80
CA ASN A 15 -3.15 3.89 -14.02
C ASN A 15 -1.69 3.44 -13.95
N LYS A 16 -0.80 4.27 -13.38
CA LYS A 16 0.62 3.90 -13.15
C LYS A 16 0.75 2.64 -12.30
N ILE A 17 -0.01 2.54 -11.19
CA ILE A 17 0.18 1.46 -10.22
C ILE A 17 -0.66 0.20 -10.50
N LEU A 18 -1.58 0.20 -11.47
CA LEU A 18 -2.47 -0.92 -11.75
C LEU A 18 -1.72 -2.26 -11.92
N HIS A 19 -0.55 -2.25 -12.56
CA HIS A 19 0.25 -3.46 -12.69
C HIS A 19 0.77 -3.97 -11.34
N GLY A 20 1.29 -3.09 -10.48
CA GLY A 20 1.69 -3.42 -9.11
C GLY A 20 0.53 -3.95 -8.26
N ILE A 21 -0.66 -3.36 -8.40
CA ILE A 21 -1.88 -3.84 -7.73
C ILE A 21 -2.24 -5.26 -8.18
N LYS A 22 -2.12 -5.56 -9.48
CA LYS A 22 -2.33 -6.92 -9.98
C LYS A 22 -1.31 -7.90 -9.41
N LEU A 23 -0.03 -7.52 -9.37
CA LEU A 23 1.03 -8.34 -8.77
C LEU A 23 0.75 -8.61 -7.29
N PHE A 24 0.30 -7.60 -6.53
CA PHE A 24 -0.12 -7.77 -5.14
C PHE A 24 -1.24 -8.81 -5.01
N ASN A 25 -2.28 -8.68 -5.83
CA ASN A 25 -3.44 -9.57 -5.81
C ASN A 25 -3.07 -11.00 -6.22
N ASP A 26 -2.12 -11.16 -7.14
CA ASP A 26 -1.56 -12.44 -7.55
C ASP A 26 -0.50 -12.98 -6.57
N GLU A 27 -0.36 -12.34 -5.39
CA GLU A 27 0.58 -12.74 -4.34
C GLU A 27 2.06 -12.68 -4.75
N LYS A 28 2.38 -11.96 -5.81
CA LYS A 28 3.74 -11.69 -6.29
C LYS A 28 4.31 -10.47 -5.56
N TYR A 29 4.49 -10.62 -4.25
CA TYR A 29 4.79 -9.51 -3.36
C TYR A 29 6.17 -8.88 -3.60
N TRP A 30 7.16 -9.68 -3.99
CA TRP A 30 8.48 -9.15 -4.32
C TRP A 30 8.44 -8.32 -5.60
N GLU A 31 7.81 -8.83 -6.66
CA GLU A 31 7.68 -8.14 -7.94
C GLU A 31 6.80 -6.89 -7.81
N CYS A 32 5.76 -6.95 -6.97
CA CYS A 32 4.96 -5.78 -6.60
C CYS A 32 5.81 -4.70 -5.93
N HIS A 33 6.67 -5.10 -4.99
CA HIS A 33 7.61 -4.19 -4.33
C HIS A 33 8.53 -3.52 -5.35
N GLU A 34 9.21 -4.29 -6.21
CA GLU A 34 10.16 -3.74 -7.18
C GLU A 34 9.47 -2.77 -8.13
N PHE A 35 8.33 -3.16 -8.69
CA PHE A 35 7.57 -2.32 -9.61
C PHE A 35 7.12 -0.99 -8.97
N LEU A 36 6.62 -1.03 -7.74
CA LEU A 36 6.16 0.18 -7.05
C LEU A 36 7.31 1.04 -6.52
N GLU A 37 8.49 0.46 -6.25
CA GLU A 37 9.68 1.20 -5.86
C GLU A 37 10.19 2.08 -7.00
N ASP A 38 10.22 1.56 -8.23
CA ASP A 38 10.59 2.34 -9.43
C ASP A 38 9.67 3.55 -9.60
N LEU A 39 8.35 3.35 -9.57
CA LEU A 39 7.37 4.44 -9.65
C LEU A 39 7.49 5.44 -8.49
N TRP A 40 7.75 4.94 -7.29
CA TRP A 40 7.96 5.78 -6.12
C TRP A 40 9.21 6.65 -6.29
N LEU A 41 10.29 6.15 -6.89
CA LEU A 41 11.52 6.90 -7.16
C LEU A 41 11.33 7.96 -8.26
N GLU A 42 10.46 7.73 -9.24
CA GLU A 42 10.17 8.69 -10.31
C GLU A 42 9.37 9.92 -9.83
N ASP A 43 8.33 9.71 -9.01
CA ASP A 43 7.37 10.76 -8.64
C ASP A 43 7.84 11.63 -7.44
N ILE A 44 9.11 12.03 -7.38
CA ILE A 44 9.74 12.57 -6.14
C ILE A 44 8.98 13.74 -5.50
N ALA A 45 8.47 14.65 -6.31
CA ALA A 45 7.82 15.89 -5.88
C ALA A 45 6.30 15.75 -5.67
N ASP A 46 5.73 14.56 -5.85
CA ASP A 46 4.30 14.30 -5.72
C ASP A 46 3.98 13.57 -4.40
N ASN A 47 3.08 14.13 -3.59
CA ASN A 47 2.63 13.48 -2.36
C ASN A 47 1.81 12.21 -2.61
N ALA A 48 1.22 12.03 -3.80
CA ALA A 48 0.49 10.82 -4.19
C ALA A 48 1.36 9.56 -4.12
N ARG A 49 2.69 9.70 -4.29
CA ARG A 49 3.66 8.61 -4.12
C ARG A 49 3.61 7.96 -2.73
N LEU A 50 3.06 8.64 -1.71
CA LEU A 50 2.86 8.06 -0.38
C LEU A 50 1.95 6.83 -0.41
N VAL A 51 0.99 6.78 -1.34
CA VAL A 51 0.15 5.59 -1.57
C VAL A 51 1.00 4.43 -2.05
N TYR A 52 1.88 4.66 -3.03
CA TYR A 52 2.76 3.62 -3.57
C TYR A 52 3.67 3.10 -2.47
N TRP A 53 4.22 4.02 -1.67
CA TRP A 53 5.13 3.68 -0.58
C TRP A 53 4.46 2.84 0.51
N ALA A 54 3.19 3.13 0.84
CA ALA A 54 2.43 2.32 1.77
C ALA A 54 2.21 0.90 1.21
N ILE A 55 1.80 0.78 -0.06
CA ILE A 55 1.49 -0.51 -0.69
C ILE A 55 2.76 -1.35 -0.85
N LEU A 56 3.86 -0.77 -1.33
CA LEU A 56 5.12 -1.49 -1.52
C LEU A 56 5.68 -1.99 -0.18
N GLN A 57 5.55 -1.20 0.90
CA GLN A 57 5.99 -1.64 2.23
C GLN A 57 5.13 -2.77 2.78
N VAL A 58 3.84 -2.78 2.49
CA VAL A 58 2.97 -3.92 2.80
C VAL A 58 3.37 -5.14 1.97
N ALA A 59 3.63 -4.99 0.67
CA ALA A 59 4.06 -6.08 -0.18
C ALA A 59 5.36 -6.71 0.34
N VAL A 60 6.41 -5.92 0.57
CA VAL A 60 7.67 -6.45 1.08
C VAL A 60 7.54 -7.00 2.51
N SER A 61 6.62 -6.46 3.34
CA SER A 61 6.29 -7.05 4.64
C SER A 61 5.75 -8.48 4.51
N LEU A 62 4.81 -8.71 3.59
CA LEU A 62 4.24 -10.04 3.33
C LEU A 62 5.26 -10.99 2.68
N TYR A 63 6.18 -10.47 1.85
CA TYR A 63 7.31 -11.25 1.35
C TYR A 63 8.21 -11.74 2.50
N HIS A 64 8.63 -10.85 3.41
CA HIS A 64 9.42 -11.24 4.58
C HIS A 64 8.70 -12.25 5.47
N LEU A 65 7.38 -12.14 5.61
CA LEU A 65 6.59 -13.10 6.37
C LEU A 65 6.68 -14.51 5.76
N ARG A 66 6.64 -14.63 4.42
CA ARG A 66 6.78 -15.91 3.71
C ARG A 66 8.16 -16.53 3.87
N GLU A 67 9.19 -15.70 3.92
CA GLU A 67 10.57 -16.11 4.19
C GLU A 67 10.85 -16.36 5.68
N GLU A 68 9.80 -16.60 6.48
CA GLU A 68 9.89 -16.89 7.92
C GLU A 68 10.55 -15.76 8.74
N ASN A 69 10.65 -14.55 8.17
CA ASN A 69 11.29 -13.38 8.76
C ASN A 69 10.23 -12.44 9.38
N LEU A 70 9.70 -12.86 10.53
CA LEU A 70 8.68 -12.10 11.27
C LEU A 70 9.18 -10.72 11.73
N VAL A 71 10.47 -10.59 12.08
CA VAL A 71 11.06 -9.31 12.52
C VAL A 71 11.05 -8.30 11.38
N GLY A 72 11.49 -8.72 10.17
CA GLY A 72 11.46 -7.90 8.97
C GLY A 72 10.04 -7.52 8.57
N ALA A 73 9.13 -8.51 8.56
CA ALA A 73 7.71 -8.29 8.25
C ALA A 73 7.09 -7.24 9.18
N THR A 74 7.30 -7.38 10.49
CA THR A 74 6.79 -6.45 11.51
C THR A 74 7.34 -5.04 11.32
N GLY A 75 8.65 -4.90 11.11
CA GLY A 75 9.30 -3.60 10.93
C GLY A 75 8.79 -2.86 9.68
N LEU A 76 8.58 -3.57 8.58
CA LEU A 76 8.05 -3.00 7.34
C LEU A 76 6.57 -2.63 7.46
N LEU A 77 5.76 -3.47 8.11
CA LEU A 77 4.35 -3.16 8.35
C LEU A 77 4.18 -1.91 9.22
N LYS A 78 5.03 -1.74 10.24
CA LYS A 78 5.05 -0.53 11.06
C LYS A 78 5.35 0.72 10.23
N LYS A 79 6.31 0.64 9.31
CA LYS A 79 6.60 1.74 8.37
C LYS A 79 5.42 2.00 7.43
N ALA A 80 4.74 0.96 6.95
CA ALA A 80 3.56 1.11 6.11
C ALA A 80 2.42 1.85 6.84
N LYS A 81 2.17 1.54 8.12
CA LYS A 81 1.22 2.26 8.98
C LYS A 81 1.56 3.76 9.12
N ASP A 82 2.85 4.11 9.20
CA ASP A 82 3.31 5.50 9.16
C ASP A 82 2.97 6.16 7.81
N LYS A 83 3.21 5.48 6.68
CA LYS A 83 2.89 6.04 5.35
C LYS A 83 1.41 6.25 5.14
N ILE A 84 0.57 5.33 5.61
CA ILE A 84 -0.89 5.51 5.61
C ILE A 84 -1.28 6.75 6.41
N SER A 85 -0.74 6.92 7.62
CA SER A 85 -1.00 8.11 8.45
C SER A 85 -0.52 9.41 7.79
N ARG A 86 0.57 9.35 7.02
CA ARG A 86 1.04 10.49 6.21
C ARG A 86 0.13 10.79 5.02
N CYS A 87 -0.44 9.79 4.36
CA CYS A 87 -1.45 10.01 3.31
C CYS A 87 -2.63 10.84 3.85
N GLU A 88 -3.13 10.48 5.03
CA GLU A 88 -4.21 11.20 5.73
C GLU A 88 -3.79 12.63 6.08
N LYS A 89 -2.62 12.79 6.70
CA LYS A 89 -2.07 14.11 7.10
C LYS A 89 -1.91 15.07 5.91
N HIS A 90 -1.42 14.56 4.79
CA HIS A 90 -1.17 15.34 3.58
C HIS A 90 -2.39 15.42 2.65
N LYS A 91 -3.55 14.88 3.07
CA LYS A 91 -4.80 14.86 2.30
C LYS A 91 -4.64 14.26 0.90
N VAL A 92 -3.79 13.24 0.78
CA VAL A 92 -3.51 12.53 -0.47
C VAL A 92 -4.72 11.71 -0.92
N GLU A 93 -5.49 11.20 0.04
CA GLU A 93 -6.60 10.28 -0.21
C GLU A 93 -7.77 10.98 -0.92
N THR A 94 -8.30 10.35 -1.96
CA THR A 94 -9.43 10.85 -2.75
C THR A 94 -10.54 9.81 -2.84
N PRO A 95 -11.80 10.21 -3.16
CA PRO A 95 -12.88 9.25 -3.40
C PRO A 95 -12.49 8.14 -4.38
N LEU A 96 -11.74 8.50 -5.44
CA LEU A 96 -11.18 7.54 -6.39
C LEU A 96 -10.33 6.45 -5.69
N LEU A 97 -9.42 6.83 -4.80
CA LEU A 97 -8.58 5.88 -4.08
C LEU A 97 -9.43 4.91 -3.24
N PHE A 98 -10.45 5.43 -2.55
CA PHE A 98 -11.37 4.63 -1.75
C PHE A 98 -12.16 3.64 -2.60
N ASP A 99 -12.72 4.09 -3.72
CA ASP A 99 -13.60 3.27 -4.55
C ASP A 99 -12.84 2.28 -5.43
N ALA A 100 -11.74 2.72 -6.04
CA ALA A 100 -10.96 1.91 -6.97
C ALA A 100 -10.16 0.84 -6.22
N LEU A 101 -9.55 1.17 -5.08
CA LEU A 101 -8.61 0.27 -4.37
C LEU A 101 -9.12 -0.22 -3.01
N ASP A 102 -10.39 0.01 -2.66
CA ASP A 102 -10.95 -0.35 -1.36
C ASP A 102 -10.11 0.18 -0.17
N TRP A 103 -9.61 1.41 -0.31
CA TRP A 103 -8.57 1.96 0.56
C TRP A 103 -8.98 1.98 2.04
N SER A 104 -10.27 2.17 2.32
CA SER A 104 -10.79 2.11 3.69
C SER A 104 -10.59 0.72 4.32
N HIS A 105 -10.90 -0.34 3.57
CA HIS A 105 -10.70 -1.71 4.01
C HIS A 105 -9.21 -2.05 4.14
N PHE A 106 -8.39 -1.64 3.17
CA PHE A 106 -6.93 -1.80 3.23
C PHE A 106 -6.36 -1.21 4.52
N LYS A 107 -6.68 0.06 4.82
CA LYS A 107 -6.23 0.72 6.05
C LYS A 107 -6.69 -0.01 7.30
N LYS A 108 -7.94 -0.48 7.34
CA LYS A 108 -8.50 -1.22 8.47
C LYS A 108 -7.73 -2.52 8.73
N VAL A 109 -7.44 -3.28 7.67
CA VAL A 109 -6.70 -4.56 7.75
C VAL A 109 -5.25 -4.33 8.18
N VAL A 110 -4.55 -3.36 7.59
CA VAL A 110 -3.16 -3.04 7.96
C VAL A 110 -3.08 -2.58 9.44
N ARG A 111 -4.06 -1.80 9.89
CA ARG A 111 -4.11 -1.29 11.28
C ARG A 111 -4.61 -2.31 12.31
N SER A 112 -5.29 -3.38 11.89
CA SER A 112 -5.76 -4.41 12.84
C SER A 112 -4.63 -5.30 13.36
N ILE A 113 -3.51 -5.37 12.64
CA ILE A 113 -2.33 -6.13 13.07
C ILE A 113 -1.67 -5.36 14.23
N PRO A 114 -1.39 -6.00 15.39
CA PRO A 114 -0.80 -5.34 16.55
C PRO A 114 0.66 -4.90 16.29
N GLU A 115 1.24 -4.13 17.22
CA GLU A 115 2.64 -3.66 17.11
C GLU A 115 3.67 -4.77 17.32
N SER A 116 3.31 -5.81 18.08
CA SER A 116 4.11 -7.02 18.30
C SER A 116 3.34 -8.25 17.82
N PRO A 117 3.17 -8.42 16.50
CA PRO A 117 2.39 -9.51 15.95
C PRO A 117 3.14 -10.84 16.00
N ASN A 118 2.38 -11.93 16.11
CA ASN A 118 2.82 -13.24 15.67
C ASN A 118 2.42 -13.43 14.19
N LYS A 119 2.74 -14.59 13.60
CA LYS A 119 2.45 -14.84 12.17
C LYS A 119 0.95 -14.91 11.86
N GLU A 120 0.14 -15.43 12.76
CA GLU A 120 -1.31 -15.61 12.56
C GLU A 120 -2.02 -14.26 12.48
N ASP A 121 -1.50 -13.24 13.16
CA ASP A 121 -2.05 -11.88 13.11
C ASP A 121 -2.04 -11.28 11.68
N PHE A 122 -1.17 -11.76 10.79
CA PHE A 122 -1.13 -11.32 9.39
C PHE A 122 -2.23 -11.96 8.51
N GLY A 123 -2.98 -12.93 9.03
CA GLY A 123 -4.03 -13.64 8.31
C GLY A 123 -5.01 -12.73 7.55
N PRO A 124 -5.58 -11.67 8.17
CA PRO A 124 -6.44 -10.72 7.47
C PRO A 124 -5.77 -10.04 6.26
N LEU A 125 -4.48 -9.72 6.38
CA LEU A 125 -3.71 -9.05 5.33
C LEU A 125 -3.28 -9.99 4.20
N LEU A 126 -2.98 -11.24 4.52
CA LEU A 126 -2.73 -12.29 3.51
C LEU A 126 -3.97 -12.57 2.64
N ASN A 127 -5.16 -12.44 3.22
CA ASN A 127 -6.43 -12.63 2.52
C ASN A 127 -6.95 -11.35 1.85
N PHE A 128 -6.28 -10.21 2.04
CA PHE A 128 -6.69 -8.97 1.42
C PHE A 128 -6.33 -8.97 -0.08
N LYS A 129 -7.28 -8.54 -0.90
CA LYS A 129 -7.07 -8.23 -2.32
C LYS A 129 -7.64 -6.85 -2.59
N PHE A 130 -6.89 -6.03 -3.32
CA PHE A 130 -7.39 -4.77 -3.83
C PHE A 130 -8.55 -5.03 -4.78
N LYS A 131 -9.58 -4.18 -4.72
CA LYS A 131 -10.54 -4.09 -5.83
C LYS A 131 -9.78 -3.54 -7.03
N VAL A 132 -10.04 -4.11 -8.21
CA VAL A 132 -9.59 -3.53 -9.48
C VAL A 132 -10.85 -3.55 -10.34
N LYS A 133 -11.58 -2.43 -10.32
CA LYS A 133 -12.77 -2.22 -11.14
C LYS A 133 -12.38 -1.57 -12.46
#